data_AF-A0A0P7WK60-F1
#
_entry.id   AF-A0A0P7WK60-F1
#
_cell.length_a   1.000
_cell.length_b   1.000
_cell.length_c   1.000
_cell.angle_alpha   90.00
_cell.angle_beta   90.00
_cell.angle_gamma   90.00
#
_symmetry.space_group_name_H-M   'P 1'
#
loop_
_entity.id
_entity.type
_entity.pdbx_description
1 polymer ?
#
loop_
_entity_poly.entity_id
_entity_poly.type
_entity_poly.pdbx_seq_one_letter_code
_entity_poly.pdbx_strand_id
1 'polypeptide(L)' 'MSARRRLLPESEIRSAIELLRELGIEPGAVDVRADGITVYPKNEGQGSAFDAWKAKQSHSVRPSRS' A
#
# COMPACT_ATOMS: atom_id res chain seq x y z
N MET A 1 -10.92 -33.35 -0.46
CA MET A 1 -9.54 -33.18 0.04
C MET A 1 -9.43 -31.77 0.61
N SER A 2 -9.39 -31.60 1.94
CA SER A 2 -9.19 -30.28 2.55
C SER A 2 -7.71 -29.96 2.50
N ALA A 3 -7.31 -29.02 1.64
CA ALA A 3 -5.93 -28.56 1.58
C ALA A 3 -5.54 -28.07 2.98
N ARG A 4 -4.58 -28.74 3.64
CA ARG A 4 -4.00 -28.25 4.89
C ARG A 4 -3.31 -26.93 4.55
N ARG A 5 -3.97 -25.82 4.88
CA ARG A 5 -3.41 -24.47 4.80
C ARG A 5 -2.21 -24.41 5.73
N ARG A 6 -1.01 -24.64 5.20
CA ARG A 6 0.23 -24.39 5.94
C ARG A 6 0.39 -22.89 6.01
N LEU A 7 0.45 -22.35 7.22
CA LEU A 7 0.97 -21.01 7.45
C LEU A 7 2.39 -21.00 6.86
N LEU A 8 2.66 -20.04 5.98
CA LEU A 8 3.98 -19.85 5.38
C LEU A 8 5.00 -19.61 6.49
N PRO A 9 6.15 -20.31 6.48
CA PRO A 9 7.22 -20.06 7.44
C PRO A 9 7.71 -18.61 7.36
N GLU A 10 8.10 -18.03 8.50
CA GLU A 10 8.63 -16.66 8.55
C GLU A 10 9.84 -16.46 7.63
N SER A 11 10.67 -17.50 7.46
CA SER A 11 11.82 -17.48 6.55
C SER A 11 11.41 -17.27 5.09
N GLU A 12 10.33 -17.91 4.63
CA GLU A 12 9.85 -17.76 3.26
C GLU A 12 9.26 -16.36 3.03
N ILE A 13 8.57 -15.81 4.03
CA ILE A 13 8.05 -14.43 4.00
C ILE A 13 9.22 -13.44 3.85
N ARG A 14 10.30 -13.64 4.63
CA ARG A 14 11.49 -12.80 4.58
C ARG A 14 12.18 -12.85 3.22
N SER A 15 12.39 -14.05 2.69
CA SER A 15 13.00 -14.23 1.36
C SER A 15 12.17 -13.62 0.25
N ALA A 16 10.83 -13.68 0.34
CA ALA A 16 9.96 -13.02 -0.64
C ALA A 16 10.09 -11.49 -0.60
N ILE A 17 10.16 -10.90 0.60
CA ILE A 17 10.36 -9.45 0.78
C ILE A 17 11.72 -9.02 0.24
N GLU A 18 12.77 -9.80 0.49
CA GLU A 18 14.12 -9.53 -0.01
C GLU A 18 14.19 -9.58 -1.54
N LEU A 19 13.61 -10.63 -2.15
CA LEU A 19 13.53 -10.75 -3.61
C LEU A 19 12.82 -9.55 -4.25
N LEU A 20 11.73 -9.07 -3.65
CA LEU A 20 11.01 -7.90 -4.16
C LEU A 20 11.89 -6.65 -4.13
N ARG A 21 12.68 -6.46 -3.07
CA ARG A 21 13.64 -5.35 -2.97
C ARG A 21 14.76 -5.46 -4.00
N GLU A 22 15.29 -6.65 -4.24
CA GLU A 22 16.30 -6.90 -5.28
C GLU A 22 15.77 -6.57 -6.68
N LEU A 23 14.48 -6.82 -6.92
CA LEU A 23 13.79 -6.46 -8.15
C LEU A 23 13.43 -4.96 -8.25
N GLY A 24 13.83 -4.15 -7.27
CA GLY A 24 13.55 -2.71 -7.22
C GLY A 24 12.12 -2.37 -6.83
N ILE A 25 11.34 -3.34 -6.35
CA ILE A 25 9.99 -3.15 -5.84
C ILE A 25 10.08 -2.91 -4.34
N GLU A 26 9.90 -1.68 -3.89
CA GLU A 26 9.82 -1.37 -2.47
C GLU A 26 8.38 -1.62 -1.97
N PRO A 27 8.14 -2.62 -1.10
CA PRO A 27 6.81 -2.89 -0.57
C PRO A 27 6.35 -1.76 0.35
N GLY A 28 5.15 -1.25 0.14
CA GLY A 28 4.50 -0.31 1.07
C GLY A 28 3.87 -1.02 2.26
N ALA A 29 3.27 -2.19 2.02
CA ALA A 29 2.70 -3.05 3.05
C ALA A 29 2.75 -4.51 2.61
N VAL A 30 2.80 -5.42 3.58
CA VAL A 30 2.75 -6.87 3.36
C VAL A 30 1.65 -7.44 4.25
N ASP A 31 0.72 -8.16 3.64
CA ASP A 31 -0.36 -8.86 4.33
C ASP A 31 -0.14 -10.36 4.18
N VAL A 32 0.04 -11.03 5.32
CA VAL A 32 0.34 -12.47 5.39
C VAL A 32 -0.89 -13.18 5.94
N ARG A 33 -1.43 -14.10 5.15
CA ARG A 33 -2.60 -14.90 5.50
C ARG A 33 -2.30 -16.37 5.35
N ALA A 34 -3.20 -17.21 5.88
CA ALA A 34 -3.09 -18.65 5.75
C ALA A 34 -3.24 -19.17 4.31
N ASP A 35 -3.74 -18.34 3.39
CA ASP A 35 -3.91 -18.65 1.97
C ASP A 35 -2.84 -18.00 1.08
N GLY A 36 -1.98 -17.12 1.59
CA GLY A 36 -0.88 -16.54 0.81
C GLY A 36 -0.34 -15.23 1.36
N ILE A 37 0.53 -14.60 0.57
CA ILE A 37 1.14 -13.29 0.86
C ILE A 37 0.65 -12.31 -0.20
N THR A 38 0.10 -11.18 0.25
CA THR A 38 -0.24 -10.05 -0.61
C THR A 38 0.73 -8.92 -0.34
N VAL A 39 1.36 -8.40 -1.39
CA VAL A 39 2.31 -7.29 -1.32
C VAL A 39 1.67 -6.07 -1.96
N TYR A 40 1.59 -4.99 -1.19
CA TYR A 40 1.09 -3.71 -1.67
C TYR A 40 2.27 -2.84 -2.09
N PRO A 41 2.21 -2.23 -3.29
CA PRO A 41 3.25 -1.29 -3.71
C PRO A 41 3.30 -0.10 -2.75
N LYS A 42 4.49 0.49 -2.61
CA LYS A 42 4.64 1.78 -1.92
C LYS A 42 3.78 2.80 -2.63
N ASN A 43 2.92 3.48 -1.87
CA ASN A 43 2.03 4.49 -2.42
C ASN A 43 2.88 5.72 -2.78
N GLU A 44 3.29 5.84 -4.05
CA GLU A 44 4.03 7.00 -4.55
C GLU A 44 3.13 8.21 -4.84
N GLY A 45 1.83 8.10 -4.53
CA GLY A 45 0.83 9.14 -4.75
C GLY A 45 1.06 10.38 -3.87
N GLN A 46 1.15 11.54 -4.53
CA GLN A 46 1.24 12.87 -3.94
C GLN A 46 -0.07 13.21 -3.20
N GLY A 47 -0.18 12.79 -1.94
CA GLY A 47 -1.34 13.05 -1.09
C GLY A 47 -2.60 12.29 -1.51
N SER A 48 -3.52 12.10 -0.57
CA SER A 48 -4.79 11.43 -0.85
C SER A 48 -5.60 12.25 -1.88
N ALA A 49 -6.32 11.58 -2.78
CA ALA A 49 -7.22 12.26 -3.73
C ALA A 49 -8.24 13.18 -3.02
N PHE A 50 -8.58 12.84 -1.77
CA PHE A 50 -9.40 13.69 -0.90
C PHE A 50 -8.66 14.95 -0.45
N ASP A 51 -7.36 14.87 -0.16
CA ASP A 51 -6.55 16.04 0.17
C ASP A 51 -6.36 16.95 -1.04
N ALA A 52 -6.14 16.37 -2.23
CA ALA A 52 -6.09 17.11 -3.49
C ALA A 52 -7.44 17.80 -3.82
N TRP A 53 -8.56 17.14 -3.54
CA TRP A 53 -9.90 17.71 -3.67
C TRP A 53 -10.14 18.86 -2.67
N LYS A 54 -9.76 18.67 -1.41
CA LYS A 54 -9.89 19.68 -0.36
C LYS A 54 -9.04 20.92 -0.68
N ALA A 55 -7.81 20.74 -1.15
CA ALA A 55 -6.92 21.83 -1.56
C ALA A 55 -7.50 22.67 -2.72
N LYS A 56 -8.23 22.04 -3.65
CA LYS A 56 -8.95 22.75 -4.72
C LYS A 56 -10.16 23.54 -4.22
N GLN A 57 -10.86 23.06 -3.19
CA GLN A 57 -11.99 23.80 -2.61
C GLN A 57 -11.56 25.02 -1.80
N SER A 58 -10.42 24.98 -1.11
CA SER A 58 -9.91 26.12 -0.35
C SER A 58 -9.59 27.36 -1.21
N HIS A 59 -9.45 27.19 -2.54
CA HIS A 59 -9.23 28.29 -3.49
C HIS A 59 -10.52 28.97 -4.00
N SER A 60 -11.72 28.48 -3.64
CA SER A 60 -13.00 29.09 -4.06
C SER A 60 -13.62 30.02 -3.02
N VAL A 61 -12.87 30.40 -1.97
CA VAL A 61 -13.31 31.43 -1.03
C VAL A 61 -13.41 32.77 -1.77
N ARG A 62 -14.65 33.09 -2.16
CA ARG A 62 -15.11 34.38 -2.69
C ARG A 62 -14.36 35.54 -2.02
N PRO A 63 -13.87 36.55 -2.77
CA PRO A 63 -13.47 37.79 -2.12
C PRO A 63 -14.69 38.36 -1.38
N SER A 64 -14.53 38.61 -0.09
CA SER A 64 -15.48 39.39 0.68
C SER A 64 -15.65 40.74 -0.02
N ARG A 65 -16.87 41.04 -0.50
CA ARG A 65 -17.24 42.40 -0.86
C ARG A 65 -17.10 43.25 0.41
N SER A 66 -16.09 44.10 0.44
CA SER A 66 -16.02 45.29 1.30
C SER A 66 -15.84 46.49 0.40
#